data_AF-A0A2U3CNH6-F1
#
_entry.id   AF-A0A2U3CNH6-F1
#
_cell.length_a   1.000
_cell.length_b   1.000
_cell.length_c   1.000
_cell.angle_alpha   90.00
_cell.angle_beta   90.00
_cell.angle_gamma   90.00
#
_symmetry.space_group_name_H-M   'P 1'
#
loop_
_entity.id
_entity.type
_entity.pdbx_description
1 polymer ?
#
loop_
_entity_poly.entity_id
_entity_poly.type
_entity_poly.pdbx_seq_one_letter_code
_entity_poly.pdbx_strand_id
1 'polypeptide(L)'
;TYVDPAGSTLTIVLNRLLHMEQQGAKIPWEKVHYLDLTPSSEYPVGLNLLHRTVGEDNANVAGDVLALIKSAYGGETPKTDRFIENGVMTLLDDQAREHTILGLVSILQYPALRETIHVSDPLVQEFWDMDGEDIKAGELGALQNRLRPILQNLAMRRIFGQTRWSLDLLRWMDEGHIILINTLNLEPKNVGLVGGQV
;
A
#
# COMPACT_ATOMS: atom_id res chain seq x y z
N THR A 1 -19.18 -4.13 0.08
CA THR A 1 -18.33 -2.92 0.16
C THR A 1 -18.96 -1.80 -0.62
N TYR A 2 -18.98 -0.58 -0.07
CA TYR A 2 -19.52 0.62 -0.71
C TYR A 2 -18.47 1.73 -0.70
N VAL A 3 -18.10 2.24 -1.88
CA VAL A 3 -17.08 3.29 -2.05
C VAL A 3 -17.77 4.58 -2.46
N ASP A 4 -17.57 5.64 -1.70
CA ASP A 4 -18.24 6.93 -1.91
C ASP A 4 -17.22 8.07 -2.16
N PRO A 5 -17.07 8.51 -3.42
CA PRO A 5 -16.22 9.65 -3.75
C PRO A 5 -16.84 11.00 -3.40
N ALA A 6 -18.14 11.06 -3.08
CA ALA A 6 -18.82 12.30 -2.67
C ALA A 6 -18.94 12.46 -1.14
N GLY A 7 -18.73 11.38 -0.38
CA GLY A 7 -18.79 11.31 1.09
C GLY A 7 -20.19 11.47 1.72
N SER A 8 -21.15 12.04 0.99
CA SER A 8 -22.51 12.29 1.47
C SER A 8 -23.34 11.02 1.63
N THR A 9 -23.10 9.99 0.82
CA THR A 9 -23.88 8.74 0.84
C THR A 9 -23.52 7.89 2.05
N LEU A 10 -22.23 7.85 2.44
CA LEU A 10 -21.82 7.14 3.66
C LEU A 10 -22.52 7.71 4.90
N THR A 11 -22.60 9.04 4.96
CA THR A 11 -23.31 9.75 6.03
C THR A 11 -24.79 9.38 6.05
N ILE A 12 -25.44 9.28 4.89
CA ILE A 12 -26.84 8.85 4.78
C ILE A 12 -27.02 7.41 5.28
N VAL A 13 -26.14 6.49 4.88
CA VAL A 13 -26.20 5.08 5.31
C VAL A 13 -26.02 4.96 6.82
N LEU A 14 -25.00 5.61 7.38
CA LEU A 14 -24.74 5.62 8.83
C LEU A 14 -25.91 6.23 9.61
N ASN A 15 -26.44 7.37 9.16
CA ASN A 15 -27.60 8.00 9.78
C ASN A 15 -28.83 7.09 9.74
N ARG A 16 -29.02 6.33 8.66
CA ARG A 16 -30.15 5.41 8.53
C ARG A 16 -30.02 4.20 9.46
N LEU A 17 -28.82 3.64 9.59
CA LEU A 17 -28.53 2.57 10.56
C LEU A 17 -28.80 3.05 12.00
N LEU A 18 -28.31 4.24 12.34
CA LEU A 18 -28.54 4.86 13.64
C LEU A 18 -30.02 5.13 13.90
N HIS A 19 -30.76 5.59 12.90
CA HIS A 19 -32.20 5.81 13.03
C HIS A 19 -32.97 4.50 13.26
N MET A 20 -32.59 3.40 12.59
CA MET A 20 -33.18 2.08 12.82
C MET A 20 -32.88 1.57 14.23
N GLU A 21 -31.67 1.80 14.74
CA GLU A 21 -31.31 1.47 16.12
C GLU A 21 -32.19 2.22 17.13
N GLN A 22 -32.41 3.52 16.92
CA GLN A 22 -33.30 4.34 17.75
C GLN A 22 -34.76 3.85 17.73
N GLN A 23 -35.18 3.19 16.65
CA GLN A 23 -36.50 2.54 16.54
C GLN A 23 -36.55 1.14 17.16
N GLY A 24 -35.46 0.68 17.79
CA GLY A 24 -35.37 -0.61 18.49
C GLY A 24 -34.80 -1.75 17.66
N ALA A 25 -34.30 -1.50 16.44
CA ALA A 25 -33.57 -2.52 15.68
C ALA A 25 -32.20 -2.78 16.33
N LYS A 26 -31.76 -4.05 16.35
CA LYS A 26 -30.39 -4.38 16.75
C LYS A 26 -29.47 -4.25 15.54
N ILE A 27 -28.54 -3.31 15.59
CA ILE A 27 -27.53 -3.11 14.56
C ILE A 27 -26.21 -3.73 15.02
N PRO A 28 -25.62 -4.67 14.25
CA PRO A 28 -24.32 -5.23 14.58
C PRO A 28 -23.21 -4.25 14.18
N TRP A 29 -22.96 -3.22 15.00
CA TRP A 29 -21.95 -2.19 14.73
C TRP A 29 -20.53 -2.75 14.60
N GLU A 30 -20.25 -3.89 15.24
CA GLU A 30 -19.00 -4.63 15.09
C GLU A 30 -18.76 -5.14 13.65
N LYS A 31 -19.84 -5.24 12.86
CA LYS A 31 -19.80 -5.61 11.44
C LYS A 31 -19.84 -4.38 10.52
N VAL A 32 -19.84 -3.16 11.04
CA VAL A 32 -19.87 -1.92 10.25
C VAL A 32 -18.51 -1.23 10.34
N HIS A 33 -17.80 -1.19 9.22
CA HIS A 33 -16.45 -0.61 9.12
C HIS A 33 -16.50 0.65 8.28
N TYR A 34 -16.03 1.77 8.83
CA TYR A 34 -15.88 3.04 8.12
C TYR A 34 -14.40 3.34 7.91
N LEU A 35 -13.98 3.41 6.65
CA LEU A 35 -12.59 3.60 6.24
C LEU A 35 -12.47 4.96 5.55
N ASP A 36 -11.74 5.88 6.18
CA ASP A 36 -11.52 7.21 5.64
C ASP A 36 -10.14 7.31 4.97
N LEU A 37 -10.16 7.29 3.63
CA LEU A 37 -8.96 7.37 2.80
C LEU A 37 -8.64 8.80 2.36
N THR A 38 -9.36 9.79 2.90
CA THR A 38 -9.20 11.18 2.49
C THR A 38 -7.92 11.78 3.09
N PRO A 39 -7.31 12.80 2.44
CA PRO A 39 -6.15 13.50 3.01
C PRO A 39 -6.39 14.15 4.37
N SER A 40 -7.65 14.49 4.66
CA SER A 40 -8.13 15.09 5.90
C SER A 40 -8.38 14.09 7.02
N SER A 41 -8.29 12.78 6.76
CA SER A 41 -8.54 11.77 7.79
C SER A 41 -7.58 11.92 8.97
N GLU A 42 -8.15 12.02 10.18
CA GLU A 42 -7.41 11.98 11.45
C GLU A 42 -6.98 10.55 11.82
N TYR A 43 -7.67 9.55 11.24
CA TYR A 43 -7.46 8.12 11.49
C TYR A 43 -7.15 7.40 10.16
N PRO A 44 -5.98 7.66 9.55
CA PRO A 44 -5.62 7.05 8.28
C PRO A 44 -5.43 5.54 8.45
N VAL A 45 -6.04 4.77 7.55
CA VAL A 45 -5.86 3.31 7.52
C VAL A 45 -4.47 2.97 7.02
N GLY A 46 -3.82 2.01 7.68
CA GLY A 46 -2.50 1.51 7.27
C GLY A 46 -2.63 0.41 6.23
N LEU A 47 -2.09 0.66 5.04
CA LEU A 47 -2.00 -0.32 3.95
C LEU A 47 -0.52 -0.50 3.62
N ASN A 48 0.17 -1.37 4.35
CA ASN A 48 1.55 -1.68 4.00
C ASN A 48 1.57 -2.56 2.74
N LEU A 49 2.09 -2.05 1.63
CA LEU A 49 2.27 -2.83 0.40
C LEU A 49 3.22 -4.01 0.56
N LEU A 50 4.07 -3.97 1.59
CA LEU A 50 4.99 -5.06 1.95
C LEU A 50 4.36 -6.06 2.93
N HIS A 51 3.06 -5.94 3.21
CA HIS A 51 2.37 -6.90 4.05
C HIS A 51 2.35 -8.27 3.38
N ARG A 52 2.65 -9.30 4.16
CA ARG A 52 2.64 -10.69 3.74
C ARG A 52 1.59 -11.45 4.53
N THR A 53 0.74 -12.16 3.82
CA THR A 53 -0.15 -13.14 4.44
C THR A 53 0.62 -14.41 4.81
N VAL A 54 0.06 -15.22 5.73
CA VAL A 54 0.73 -16.43 6.22
C VAL A 54 0.89 -17.43 5.08
N GLY A 55 2.15 -17.80 4.78
CA GLY A 55 2.49 -18.75 3.71
C GLY A 55 2.69 -18.11 2.33
N GLU A 56 2.55 -16.78 2.22
CA GLU A 56 2.83 -16.04 1.00
C GLU A 56 4.33 -15.84 0.79
N ASP A 57 4.78 -16.10 -0.43
CA ASP A 57 6.17 -15.96 -0.84
C ASP A 57 6.53 -14.51 -1.17
N ASN A 58 7.76 -14.11 -0.88
CA ASN A 58 8.25 -12.76 -1.09
C ASN A 58 8.17 -12.36 -2.59
N ALA A 59 8.42 -13.30 -3.50
CA ALA A 59 8.38 -13.03 -4.93
C ALA A 59 6.98 -12.66 -5.42
N ASN A 60 5.94 -13.29 -4.86
CA ASN A 60 4.55 -12.95 -5.19
C ASN A 60 4.21 -11.53 -4.73
N VAL A 61 4.56 -11.18 -3.48
CA VAL A 61 4.34 -9.83 -2.96
C VAL A 61 5.11 -8.79 -3.78
N ALA A 62 6.37 -9.07 -4.14
CA ALA A 62 7.17 -8.19 -4.99
C ALA A 62 6.52 -7.99 -6.38
N GLY A 63 6.01 -9.05 -6.98
CA GLY A 63 5.29 -9.01 -8.26
C GLY A 63 3.99 -8.19 -8.17
N ASP A 64 3.21 -8.38 -7.12
CA ASP A 64 1.96 -7.65 -6.89
C ASP A 64 2.21 -6.15 -6.67
N VAL A 65 3.24 -5.81 -5.89
CA VAL A 65 3.67 -4.42 -5.69
C VAL A 65 4.11 -3.79 -7.01
N LEU A 66 4.88 -4.52 -7.84
CA LEU A 66 5.27 -4.04 -9.16
C LEU A 66 4.04 -3.81 -10.04
N ALA A 67 3.12 -4.77 -10.11
CA ALA A 67 1.90 -4.68 -10.91
C ALA A 67 1.05 -3.47 -10.50
N LEU A 68 0.92 -3.24 -9.18
CA LEU A 68 0.21 -2.11 -8.60
C LEU A 68 0.86 -0.77 -8.99
N ILE A 69 2.18 -0.64 -8.85
CA ILE A 69 2.92 0.57 -9.23
C ILE A 69 2.79 0.84 -10.74
N LYS A 70 2.88 -0.20 -11.58
CA LYS A 70 2.72 -0.10 -13.03
C LYS A 70 1.31 0.36 -13.40
N SER A 71 0.29 -0.23 -12.78
CA SER A 71 -1.11 0.15 -13.02
C SER A 71 -1.39 1.61 -12.65
N ALA A 72 -0.79 2.12 -11.57
CA ALA A 72 -1.09 3.46 -11.08
C ALA A 72 -0.32 4.57 -11.80
N TYR A 73 0.91 4.30 -12.25
CA TYR A 73 1.84 5.34 -12.67
C TYR A 73 2.49 5.12 -14.04
N GLY A 74 2.28 3.96 -14.66
CA GLY A 74 2.84 3.61 -15.97
C GLY A 74 4.38 3.56 -15.99
N GLY A 75 4.92 3.42 -17.20
CA GLY A 75 6.36 3.31 -17.46
C GLY A 75 6.81 1.86 -17.60
N GLU A 76 7.36 1.52 -18.76
CA GLU A 76 7.71 0.15 -19.14
C GLU A 76 9.20 0.08 -19.50
N THR A 77 10.04 0.15 -18.49
CA THR A 77 11.46 -0.13 -18.63
C THR A 77 11.76 -1.39 -17.82
N PRO A 78 12.07 -2.53 -18.48
CA PRO A 78 12.37 -3.79 -17.81
C PRO A 78 13.43 -3.65 -16.71
N LYS A 79 14.36 -2.71 -16.88
CA LYS A 79 15.39 -2.41 -15.87
C LYS A 79 14.82 -1.76 -14.59
N THR A 80 13.89 -0.81 -14.72
CA THR A 80 13.26 -0.17 -13.54
C THR A 80 12.37 -1.15 -12.80
N ASP A 81 11.69 -2.03 -13.53
CA ASP A 81 10.86 -3.07 -12.94
C ASP A 81 11.71 -4.03 -12.09
N ARG A 82 12.89 -4.45 -12.57
CA ARG A 82 13.85 -5.25 -11.78
C ARG A 82 14.33 -4.54 -10.51
N PHE A 83 14.57 -3.22 -10.55
CA PHE A 83 14.95 -2.47 -9.35
C PHE A 83 13.82 -2.42 -8.31
N ILE A 84 12.57 -2.30 -8.76
CA ILE A 84 11.40 -2.33 -7.88
C ILE A 84 11.27 -3.72 -7.26
N GLU A 85 11.27 -4.78 -8.07
CA GLU A 85 11.13 -6.16 -7.58
C GLU A 85 12.23 -6.53 -6.59
N ASN A 86 13.51 -6.37 -6.96
CA ASN A 86 14.62 -6.72 -6.08
C ASN A 86 14.69 -5.80 -4.85
N GLY A 87 14.33 -4.52 -5.00
CA GLY A 87 14.24 -3.61 -3.87
C GLY A 87 13.14 -4.03 -2.89
N VAL A 88 11.97 -4.43 -3.38
CA VAL A 88 10.88 -4.96 -2.55
C VAL A 88 11.29 -6.27 -1.89
N MET A 89 11.89 -7.21 -2.64
CA MET A 89 12.43 -8.45 -2.09
C MET A 89 13.43 -8.20 -0.95
N THR A 90 14.34 -7.24 -1.14
CA THR A 90 15.31 -6.83 -0.11
C THR A 90 14.62 -6.37 1.17
N LEU A 91 13.57 -5.55 1.06
CA LEU A 91 12.81 -5.07 2.21
C LEU A 91 11.98 -6.17 2.88
N LEU A 92 11.46 -7.13 2.10
CA LEU A 92 10.66 -8.26 2.61
C LEU A 92 11.50 -9.35 3.29
N ASP A 93 12.77 -9.44 2.94
CA ASP A 93 13.70 -10.43 3.47
C ASP A 93 14.34 -10.01 4.81
N ASP A 94 14.31 -8.71 5.13
CA ASP A 94 14.82 -8.19 6.40
C ASP A 94 14.03 -8.76 7.60
N GLN A 95 14.68 -9.62 8.37
CA GLN A 95 14.10 -10.19 9.59
C GLN A 95 14.25 -9.28 10.82
N ALA A 96 15.08 -8.23 10.74
CA ALA A 96 15.40 -7.38 11.88
C ALA A 96 14.41 -6.22 12.05
N ARG A 97 13.76 -5.77 10.96
CA ARG A 97 12.90 -4.58 10.94
C ARG A 97 11.74 -4.73 9.97
N GLU A 98 10.59 -4.18 10.33
CA GLU A 98 9.49 -3.99 9.38
C GLU A 98 9.76 -2.78 8.50
N HIS A 99 9.54 -2.93 7.20
CA HIS A 99 9.71 -1.89 6.21
C HIS A 99 8.37 -1.44 5.62
N THR A 100 8.41 -0.34 4.88
CA THR A 100 7.29 0.15 4.07
C THR A 100 7.78 0.44 2.66
N ILE A 101 6.86 0.65 1.72
CA ILE A 101 7.23 1.04 0.35
C ILE A 101 8.07 2.32 0.29
N LEU A 102 8.02 3.17 1.32
CA LEU A 102 8.84 4.38 1.39
C LEU A 102 10.34 4.06 1.50
N GLY A 103 10.69 2.91 2.09
CA GLY A 103 12.07 2.43 2.20
C GLY A 103 12.71 2.09 0.86
N LEU A 104 11.89 1.81 -0.18
CA LEU A 104 12.37 1.42 -1.51
C LEU A 104 13.26 2.51 -2.12
N VAL A 105 12.84 3.78 -2.04
CA VAL A 105 13.66 4.90 -2.53
C VAL A 105 14.92 5.05 -1.71
N SER A 106 14.84 4.84 -0.39
CA SER A 106 16.00 4.96 0.50
C SER A 106 17.09 3.95 0.16
N ILE A 107 16.75 2.68 -0.04
CA ILE A 107 17.75 1.64 -0.36
C ILE A 107 18.30 1.76 -1.79
N LEU A 108 17.54 2.34 -2.71
CA LEU A 108 17.97 2.57 -4.11
C LEU A 108 18.81 3.85 -4.25
N GLN A 109 18.62 4.82 -3.37
CA GLN A 109 19.39 6.07 -3.37
C GLN A 109 20.64 6.00 -2.51
N TYR A 110 20.60 5.26 -1.41
CA TYR A 110 21.66 5.25 -0.39
C TYR A 110 22.17 3.82 -0.16
N PRO A 111 23.28 3.41 -0.82
CA PRO A 111 23.88 2.10 -0.64
C PRO A 111 24.17 1.74 0.82
N ALA A 112 24.62 2.71 1.61
CA ALA A 112 24.88 2.53 3.05
C ALA A 112 23.65 2.10 3.85
N LEU A 113 22.42 2.50 3.44
CA LEU A 113 21.19 2.02 4.08
C LEU A 113 20.87 0.58 3.67
N ARG A 114 21.07 0.27 2.38
CA ARG A 114 20.88 -1.07 1.82
C ARG A 114 21.79 -2.10 2.50
N GLU A 115 23.04 -1.74 2.78
CA GLU A 115 24.00 -2.59 3.51
C GLU A 115 23.59 -2.91 4.95
N THR A 116 22.68 -2.13 5.55
CA THR A 116 22.16 -2.45 6.90
C THR A 116 21.11 -3.55 6.90
N ILE A 117 20.63 -3.95 5.72
CA ILE A 117 19.59 -4.96 5.54
C ILE A 117 20.26 -6.29 5.21
N HIS A 118 19.92 -7.33 5.96
CA HIS A 118 20.38 -8.68 5.65
C HIS A 118 19.50 -9.29 4.56
N VAL A 119 20.12 -9.70 3.45
CA VAL A 119 19.47 -10.41 2.35
C VAL A 119 19.99 -11.85 2.37
N SER A 120 19.09 -12.81 2.43
CA SER A 120 19.32 -14.26 2.41
C SER A 120 19.21 -14.85 1.00
N ASP A 121 18.39 -14.25 0.13
CA ASP A 121 18.19 -14.73 -1.25
C ASP A 121 19.45 -14.47 -2.12
N PRO A 122 20.14 -15.52 -2.61
CA PRO A 122 21.34 -15.38 -3.43
C PRO A 122 21.11 -14.62 -4.75
N LEU A 123 19.92 -14.71 -5.35
CA LEU A 123 19.62 -14.02 -6.61
C LEU A 123 19.51 -12.51 -6.40
N VAL A 124 18.94 -12.11 -5.26
CA VAL A 124 18.85 -10.69 -4.89
C VAL A 124 20.24 -10.15 -4.53
N GLN A 125 21.08 -10.93 -3.87
CA GLN A 125 22.49 -10.58 -3.63
C GLN A 125 23.24 -10.37 -4.95
N GLU A 126 23.17 -11.34 -5.87
CA GLU A 126 23.82 -11.26 -7.19
C GLU A 126 23.35 -10.04 -7.99
N PHE A 127 22.05 -9.73 -7.92
CA PHE A 127 21.50 -8.52 -8.51
C PHE A 127 22.16 -7.24 -7.97
N TRP A 128 22.34 -7.13 -6.65
CA TRP A 128 22.97 -5.94 -6.07
C TRP A 128 24.46 -5.85 -6.39
N ASP A 129 25.16 -6.99 -6.48
CA ASP A 129 26.56 -7.05 -6.86
C ASP A 129 26.79 -6.63 -8.32
N MET A 130 25.86 -6.96 -9.23
CA MET A 130 25.98 -6.66 -10.66
C MET A 130 25.37 -5.33 -11.08
N ASP A 131 24.13 -5.06 -10.66
CA ASP A 131 23.32 -3.93 -11.13
C ASP A 131 23.19 -2.82 -10.07
N GLY A 132 23.52 -3.13 -8.81
CA GLY A 132 23.22 -2.30 -7.64
C GLY A 132 24.18 -1.15 -7.35
N GLU A 133 25.42 -1.25 -7.78
CA GLU A 133 26.44 -0.20 -7.60
C GLU A 133 26.34 0.90 -8.67
N ASP A 134 25.86 0.55 -9.86
CA ASP A 134 25.82 1.41 -11.06
C ASP A 134 24.42 1.98 -11.36
N ILE A 135 23.60 2.22 -10.32
CA ILE A 135 22.30 2.86 -10.50
C ILE A 135 22.51 4.27 -11.05
N LYS A 136 22.19 4.46 -12.33
CA LYS A 136 22.39 5.74 -12.99
C LYS A 136 21.38 6.76 -12.46
N ALA A 137 21.78 8.03 -12.39
CA ALA A 137 20.91 9.12 -11.95
C ALA A 137 19.57 9.18 -12.72
N GLY A 138 19.58 8.85 -14.02
CA GLY A 138 18.36 8.77 -14.83
C GLY A 138 17.42 7.63 -14.44
N GLU A 139 17.96 6.49 -14.01
CA GLU A 139 17.20 5.32 -13.57
C GLU A 139 16.56 5.58 -12.21
N LEU A 140 17.33 6.16 -11.29
CA LEU A 140 16.82 6.60 -9.99
C LEU A 140 15.73 7.67 -10.16
N GLY A 141 15.92 8.64 -11.06
CA GLY A 141 14.90 9.67 -11.35
C GLY A 141 13.60 9.08 -11.91
N ALA A 142 13.69 8.08 -12.80
CA ALA A 142 12.51 7.41 -13.33
C ALA A 142 11.72 6.68 -12.22
N LEU A 143 12.42 5.98 -11.33
CA LEU A 143 11.82 5.33 -10.18
C LEU A 143 11.18 6.33 -9.21
N GLN A 144 11.92 7.39 -8.84
CA GLN A 144 11.43 8.44 -7.96
C GLN A 144 10.15 9.05 -8.52
N ASN A 145 10.06 9.25 -9.83
CA ASN A 145 8.84 9.76 -10.48
C ASN A 145 7.64 8.82 -10.34
N ARG A 146 7.84 7.49 -10.41
CA ARG A 146 6.77 6.50 -10.19
C ARG A 146 6.29 6.48 -8.73
N LEU A 147 7.22 6.58 -7.78
CA LEU A 147 6.89 6.59 -6.34
C LEU A 147 6.51 7.97 -5.81
N ARG A 148 6.74 9.02 -6.60
CA ARG A 148 6.50 10.43 -6.25
C ARG A 148 5.11 10.67 -5.69
N PRO A 149 4.01 10.11 -6.24
CA PRO A 149 2.68 10.41 -5.71
C PRO A 149 2.44 9.75 -4.35
N ILE A 150 3.06 8.61 -4.06
CA ILE A 150 3.09 8.03 -2.71
C ILE A 150 3.87 8.94 -1.75
N LEU A 151 5.02 9.45 -2.18
CA LEU A 151 5.94 10.25 -1.35
C LEU A 151 5.49 11.69 -1.11
N GLN A 152 4.81 12.33 -2.05
CA GLN A 152 4.46 13.75 -1.97
C GLN A 152 3.08 13.98 -1.38
N ASN A 153 2.12 13.10 -1.67
CA ASN A 153 0.78 13.21 -1.13
C ASN A 153 0.76 12.77 0.34
N LEU A 154 0.27 13.64 1.23
CA LEU A 154 0.23 13.37 2.67
C LEU A 154 -0.71 12.20 3.02
N ALA A 155 -1.85 12.08 2.34
CA ALA A 155 -2.77 10.96 2.51
C ALA A 155 -2.09 9.64 2.16
N MET A 156 -1.44 9.60 0.98
CA MET A 156 -0.77 8.40 0.51
C MET A 156 0.39 8.00 1.42
N ARG A 157 1.21 8.95 1.89
CA ARG A 157 2.25 8.67 2.89
C ARG A 157 1.68 8.13 4.19
N ARG A 158 0.55 8.68 4.66
CA ARG A 158 -0.10 8.21 5.89
C ARG A 158 -0.70 6.84 5.73
N ILE A 159 -1.15 6.47 4.53
CA ILE A 159 -1.71 5.14 4.24
C ILE A 159 -0.59 4.10 4.05
N PHE A 160 0.35 4.37 3.14
CA PHE A 160 1.39 3.41 2.72
C PHE A 160 2.68 3.46 3.54
N GLY A 161 2.83 4.46 4.40
CA GLY A 161 3.98 4.62 5.29
C GLY A 161 3.81 3.96 6.66
N GLN A 162 2.74 3.19 6.87
CA GLN A 162 2.55 2.41 8.10
C GLN A 162 3.20 1.04 7.93
N THR A 163 3.95 0.57 8.94
CA THR A 163 4.57 -0.76 8.89
C THR A 163 3.56 -1.88 9.05
N ARG A 164 2.44 -1.59 9.72
CA ARG A 164 1.37 -2.56 9.96
C ARG A 164 0.26 -2.42 8.95
N TRP A 165 -0.27 -3.57 8.57
CA TRP A 165 -1.51 -3.67 7.82
C TRP A 165 -2.69 -3.67 8.79
N SER A 166 -3.62 -2.74 8.61
CA SER A 166 -4.67 -2.48 9.61
C SER A 166 -6.02 -3.13 9.28
N LEU A 167 -6.18 -3.77 8.12
CA LEU A 167 -7.52 -4.16 7.61
C LEU A 167 -7.63 -5.64 7.25
N ASP A 168 -8.53 -6.39 7.89
CA ASP A 168 -8.79 -7.79 7.51
C ASP A 168 -9.94 -7.88 6.50
N LEU A 169 -9.76 -7.24 5.34
CA LEU A 169 -10.83 -6.99 4.37
C LEU A 169 -11.41 -8.28 3.81
N LEU A 170 -10.57 -9.25 3.47
CA LEU A 170 -11.01 -10.56 2.99
C LEU A 170 -11.90 -11.24 4.03
N ARG A 171 -11.46 -11.29 5.29
CA ARG A 171 -12.26 -11.85 6.37
C ARG A 171 -13.58 -11.11 6.55
N TRP A 172 -13.57 -9.78 6.53
CA TRP A 172 -14.79 -8.97 6.65
C TRP A 172 -15.75 -9.20 5.48
N MET A 173 -15.24 -9.40 4.26
CA MET A 173 -16.06 -9.75 3.10
C MET A 173 -16.68 -11.13 3.24
N ASP A 174 -15.90 -12.13 3.68
CA ASP A 174 -16.36 -13.50 3.92
C ASP A 174 -17.39 -13.58 5.07
N GLU A 175 -17.21 -12.78 6.13
CA GLU A 175 -18.11 -12.70 7.30
C GLU A 175 -19.36 -11.85 7.06
N GLY A 176 -19.49 -11.26 5.87
CA GLY A 176 -20.64 -10.45 5.44
C GLY A 176 -20.73 -9.08 6.12
N HIS A 177 -19.60 -8.44 6.40
CA HIS A 177 -19.54 -7.12 7.03
C HIS A 177 -19.91 -5.99 6.04
N ILE A 178 -20.40 -4.88 6.59
CA ILE A 178 -20.67 -3.65 5.86
C ILE A 178 -19.40 -2.80 5.88
N ILE A 179 -18.74 -2.68 4.73
CA ILE A 179 -17.52 -1.87 4.58
C ILE A 179 -17.89 -0.59 3.80
N LEU A 180 -17.68 0.56 4.44
CA LEU A 180 -17.96 1.90 3.95
C LEU A 180 -16.66 2.65 3.75
N ILE A 181 -16.34 3.06 2.51
CA ILE A 181 -15.04 3.65 2.17
C ILE A 181 -15.24 5.07 1.65
N ASN A 182 -14.69 6.05 2.36
CA ASN A 182 -14.67 7.45 1.97
C ASN A 182 -13.44 7.75 1.13
N THR A 183 -13.65 8.19 -0.12
CA THR A 183 -12.59 8.58 -1.06
C THR A 183 -12.72 10.03 -1.52
N LEU A 184 -13.46 10.85 -0.76
CA LEU A 184 -13.65 12.27 -1.09
C LEU A 184 -12.31 12.99 -1.29
N ASN A 185 -12.20 13.71 -2.41
CA ASN A 185 -10.98 14.43 -2.83
C ASN A 185 -9.74 13.54 -3.04
N LEU A 186 -9.89 12.23 -3.15
CA LEU A 186 -8.81 11.33 -3.54
C LEU A 186 -8.64 11.38 -5.07
N GLU A 187 -7.42 11.61 -5.55
CA GLU A 187 -7.14 11.65 -6.99
C GLU A 187 -7.42 10.27 -7.64
N PRO A 188 -8.03 10.19 -8.84
CA PRO A 188 -8.44 8.91 -9.44
C PRO A 188 -7.33 7.86 -9.55
N LYS A 189 -6.10 8.27 -9.86
CA LYS A 189 -4.93 7.37 -9.90
C LYS A 189 -4.57 6.76 -8.54
N ASN A 190 -4.90 7.45 -7.44
CA ASN A 190 -4.67 6.95 -6.08
C ASN A 190 -5.79 6.00 -5.64
N VAL A 191 -7.00 6.16 -6.18
CA VAL A 191 -8.11 5.22 -5.96
C VAL A 191 -7.74 3.83 -6.47
N GLY A 192 -7.05 3.73 -7.62
CA GLY A 192 -6.56 2.44 -8.15
C GLY A 192 -5.56 1.74 -7.22
N LEU A 193 -4.66 2.49 -6.58
CA LEU A 193 -3.71 1.92 -5.63
C LEU A 193 -4.37 1.36 -4.38
N VAL A 194 -5.35 2.09 -3.84
CA VAL A 194 -6.06 1.61 -2.65
C VAL A 194 -7.03 0.50 -3.03
N GLY A 195 -7.74 0.63 -4.16
CA GLY A 195 -8.69 -0.38 -4.63
C GLY A 195 -8.04 -1.70 -5.07
N GLY A 196 -6.80 -1.70 -5.56
CA GLY A 196 -6.08 -2.94 -5.87
C GLY A 196 -5.63 -3.74 -4.64
N GLN A 197 -5.77 -3.15 -3.46
CA GLN A 197 -5.38 -3.69 -2.17
C GLN A 197 -6.60 -4.02 -1.29
N VAL A 198 -7.81 -3.71 -1.76
CA VAL A 198 -9.08 -3.77 -1.01
C VAL A 198 -10.07 -4.71 -1.66
#